data_AF-I7Z873-F1
#
_entry.id   AF-I7Z873-F1
#
_cell.length_a   1.000
_cell.length_b   1.000
_cell.length_c   1.000
_cell.angle_alpha   90.00
_cell.angle_beta   90.00
_cell.angle_gamma   90.00
#
_symmetry.space_group_name_H-M   'P 1'
#
loop_
_entity.id
_entity.type
_entity.pdbx_description
1 polymer ?
#
loop_
_entity_poly.entity_id
_entity_poly.type
_entity_poly.pdbx_seq_one_letter_code
_entity_poly.pdbx_strand_id
1 'polypeptide(L)'
;MTPAPLHRATASPKPALIEAQAATRDALTAFIAERFAEVYGARLYCYLPRLFGLHGADAELLAAVGLRSAASGPLFLERYLDDPIEAWVAKRQARPVSRQQIVEVGNLAGATPGALRELIPMLCERLQVEGFQWVAFTGAARLCNGFSRLGLPLEIIAPAPIERLAEHERAAWGRYYDSAPSVMLGDIGNGSRLLRHQQCEGGDPLAALARVGAP
;
A
#
# COMPACT_ATOMS: atom_id res chain seq x y z
N MET A 1 39.18 -6.22 -40.79
CA MET A 1 38.74 -5.89 -39.42
C MET A 1 37.22 -5.99 -39.38
N THR A 2 36.70 -7.07 -38.80
CA THR A 2 35.26 -7.33 -38.69
C THR A 2 34.75 -6.64 -37.41
N PRO A 3 33.69 -5.81 -37.45
CA PRO A 3 33.16 -5.24 -36.21
C PRO A 3 32.47 -6.34 -35.39
N ALA A 4 32.72 -6.32 -34.08
CA ALA A 4 32.09 -7.21 -33.11
C ALA A 4 30.57 -6.97 -33.04
N PRO A 5 29.76 -8.00 -32.78
CA PRO A 5 28.32 -7.85 -32.70
C PRO A 5 27.94 -7.01 -31.47
N LEU A 6 27.12 -5.98 -31.72
CA LEU A 6 26.44 -5.21 -30.68
C LEU A 6 25.61 -6.18 -29.83
N HIS A 7 25.95 -6.29 -28.54
CA HIS A 7 25.10 -6.96 -27.56
C HIS A 7 23.73 -6.26 -27.57
N ARG A 8 22.71 -6.98 -28.06
CA ARG A 8 21.32 -6.58 -27.93
C ARG A 8 21.03 -6.56 -26.44
N ALA A 9 20.80 -5.38 -25.86
CA ALA A 9 20.33 -5.26 -24.49
C ALA A 9 19.04 -6.10 -24.37
N THR A 10 19.13 -7.23 -23.69
CA THR A 10 17.96 -8.01 -23.29
C THR A 10 17.17 -7.13 -22.35
N ALA A 11 15.95 -6.74 -22.76
CA ALA A 11 15.07 -5.96 -21.90
C ALA A 11 14.95 -6.67 -20.54
N SER A 12 15.28 -5.98 -19.45
CA SER A 12 15.10 -6.49 -18.10
C SER A 12 13.64 -6.92 -17.92
N PRO A 13 13.36 -8.05 -17.23
CA PRO A 13 11.99 -8.47 -16.97
C PRO A 13 11.21 -7.31 -16.33
N LYS A 14 10.02 -7.04 -16.86
CA LYS A 14 9.13 -6.01 -16.30
C LYS A 14 8.67 -6.49 -14.92
N PRO A 15 8.65 -5.62 -13.90
CA PRO A 15 8.19 -6.01 -12.57
C PRO A 15 6.74 -6.51 -12.61
N ALA A 16 6.44 -7.50 -11.76
CA ALA A 16 5.15 -8.19 -11.72
C ALA A 16 4.55 -8.19 -10.31
N LEU A 17 3.26 -7.83 -10.23
CA LEU A 17 2.49 -7.91 -8.99
C LEU A 17 1.79 -9.26 -8.89
N ILE A 18 2.17 -10.07 -7.90
CA ILE A 18 1.73 -11.46 -7.75
C ILE A 18 1.02 -11.62 -6.42
N GLU A 19 -0.19 -12.18 -6.44
CA GLU A 19 -0.92 -12.55 -5.22
C GLU A 19 -0.30 -13.80 -4.59
N ALA A 20 -0.13 -13.77 -3.27
CA ALA A 20 0.39 -14.87 -2.48
C ALA A 20 -0.53 -16.09 -2.58
N GLN A 21 0.07 -17.25 -2.80
CA GLN A 21 -0.56 -18.53 -2.57
C GLN A 21 -0.14 -19.06 -1.19
N ALA A 22 -0.70 -20.18 -0.75
CA ALA A 22 -0.35 -20.79 0.53
C ALA A 22 1.17 -20.94 0.72
N ALA A 23 1.89 -21.38 -0.32
CA ALA A 23 3.34 -21.61 -0.27
C ALA A 23 4.18 -20.32 -0.24
N THR A 24 3.70 -19.22 -0.81
CA THR A 24 4.46 -17.95 -0.91
C THR A 24 4.05 -16.92 0.14
N ARG A 25 2.98 -17.20 0.89
CA ARG A 25 2.48 -16.34 1.97
C ARG A 25 3.53 -16.11 3.05
N ASP A 26 4.21 -17.17 3.48
CA ASP A 26 5.17 -17.09 4.59
C ASP A 26 6.33 -16.16 4.26
N ALA A 27 6.87 -16.26 3.03
CA ALA A 27 7.93 -15.38 2.55
C ALA A 27 7.50 -13.91 2.55
N LEU A 28 6.28 -13.61 2.11
CA LEU A 28 5.74 -12.24 2.14
C LEU A 28 5.52 -11.75 3.57
N THR A 29 4.99 -12.57 4.46
CA THR A 29 4.83 -12.18 5.87
C THR A 29 6.18 -11.93 6.55
N ALA A 30 7.19 -12.75 6.27
CA ALA A 30 8.54 -12.58 6.81
C ALA A 30 9.16 -11.26 6.33
N PHE A 31 9.08 -10.98 5.01
CA PHE A 31 9.54 -9.72 4.44
C PHE A 31 8.87 -8.50 5.09
N ILE A 32 7.53 -8.53 5.21
CA ILE A 32 6.78 -7.45 5.86
C ILE A 32 7.20 -7.30 7.33
N ALA A 33 7.30 -8.41 8.07
CA ALA A 33 7.69 -8.40 9.48
C ALA A 33 9.07 -7.78 9.69
N GLU A 34 10.04 -8.18 8.87
CA GLU A 34 11.41 -7.69 8.91
C GLU A 34 11.46 -6.18 8.68
N ARG A 35 10.79 -5.67 7.64
CA ARG A 35 10.74 -4.22 7.37
C ARG A 35 10.10 -3.43 8.51
N PHE A 36 9.00 -3.94 9.08
CA PHE A 36 8.36 -3.28 10.22
C PHE A 36 9.23 -3.30 11.49
N ALA A 37 9.96 -4.41 11.72
CA ALA A 37 10.90 -4.52 12.82
C ALA A 37 12.09 -3.56 12.65
N GLU A 38 12.68 -3.47 11.46
CA GLU A 38 13.80 -2.58 11.18
C GLU A 38 13.47 -1.09 11.36
N VAL A 39 12.30 -0.66 10.89
CA VAL A 39 11.91 0.77 10.95
C VAL A 39 11.45 1.17 12.34
N TYR A 40 10.49 0.40 12.83
CA TYR A 40 9.68 0.79 13.97
C TYR A 40 10.07 0.03 15.23
N GLY A 41 10.87 -1.02 15.14
CA GLY A 41 11.00 -2.00 16.23
C GLY A 41 9.69 -2.75 16.48
N ALA A 42 8.81 -2.83 15.48
CA ALA A 42 7.50 -3.45 15.61
C ALA A 42 7.57 -4.96 15.40
N ARG A 43 6.76 -5.70 16.16
CA ARG A 43 6.50 -7.13 16.00
C ARG A 43 5.07 -7.34 15.54
N LEU A 44 4.88 -7.54 14.24
CA LEU A 44 3.56 -7.79 13.68
C LEU A 44 3.03 -9.17 14.10
N TYR A 45 1.75 -9.20 14.49
CA TYR A 45 1.02 -10.40 14.90
C TYR A 45 -0.20 -10.69 14.02
N CYS A 46 -0.59 -9.73 13.16
CA CYS A 46 -1.69 -9.87 12.23
C CYS A 46 -1.29 -9.38 10.83
N TYR A 47 -1.74 -10.14 9.83
CA TYR A 47 -1.58 -9.81 8.42
C TYR A 47 -2.94 -9.84 7.74
N LEU A 48 -3.13 -8.97 6.76
CA LEU A 48 -4.32 -8.97 5.93
C LEU A 48 -4.43 -10.30 5.15
N PRO A 49 -5.66 -10.75 4.84
CA PRO A 49 -5.90 -12.09 4.31
C PRO A 49 -5.30 -12.29 2.93
N ARG A 50 -5.31 -11.28 2.06
CA ARG A 50 -4.67 -11.34 0.74
C ARG A 50 -3.36 -10.58 0.81
N LEU A 51 -2.26 -11.20 0.41
CA LEU A 51 -0.95 -10.55 0.33
C LEU A 51 -0.49 -10.55 -1.12
N PHE A 52 0.21 -9.50 -1.52
CA PHE A 52 0.77 -9.35 -2.85
C PHE A 52 2.24 -8.98 -2.73
N GLY A 53 3.05 -9.58 -3.59
CA GLY A 53 4.46 -9.23 -3.76
C GLY A 53 4.71 -8.59 -5.11
N LEU A 54 5.41 -7.46 -5.12
CA LEU A 54 6.02 -6.91 -6.31
C LEU A 54 7.37 -7.58 -6.53
N HIS A 55 7.51 -8.29 -7.64
CA HIS A 55 8.75 -8.98 -7.99
C HIS A 55 9.43 -8.29 -9.17
N GLY A 56 10.71 -7.98 -9.02
CA GLY A 56 11.56 -7.35 -10.03
C GLY A 56 12.17 -8.34 -11.01
N ALA A 57 13.30 -7.95 -11.60
CA ALA A 57 14.14 -8.87 -12.36
C ALA A 57 14.61 -10.03 -11.46
N ASP A 58 14.80 -11.21 -12.05
CA ASP A 58 15.29 -12.41 -11.35
C ASP A 58 14.44 -12.86 -10.14
N ALA A 59 13.16 -12.49 -10.13
CA ALA A 59 12.20 -12.80 -9.06
C ALA A 59 12.55 -12.19 -7.68
N GLU A 60 13.36 -11.12 -7.65
CA GLU A 60 13.64 -10.36 -6.43
C GLU A 60 12.35 -9.73 -5.86
N LEU A 61 12.08 -9.91 -4.56
CA LEU A 61 10.94 -9.27 -3.89
C LEU A 61 11.25 -7.81 -3.56
N LEU A 62 10.66 -6.89 -4.32
CA LEU A 62 10.88 -5.45 -4.19
C LEU A 62 9.95 -4.82 -3.16
N ALA A 63 8.69 -5.25 -3.09
CA ALA A 63 7.70 -4.72 -2.15
C ALA A 63 6.61 -5.74 -1.86
N ALA A 64 5.90 -5.54 -0.74
CA ALA A 64 4.75 -6.34 -0.35
C ALA A 64 3.62 -5.46 0.17
N VAL A 65 2.38 -5.93 0.00
CA VAL A 65 1.16 -5.26 0.48
C VAL A 65 0.09 -6.26 0.82
N GLY A 66 -0.69 -5.96 1.86
CA GLY A 66 -1.86 -6.72 2.25
C GLY A 66 -3.17 -6.02 1.90
N LEU A 67 -4.19 -6.81 1.58
CA LEU A 67 -5.54 -6.37 1.23
C LEU A 67 -6.62 -7.11 2.01
N ARG A 68 -7.68 -6.38 2.37
CA ARG A 68 -8.95 -6.94 2.86
C ARG A 68 -10.12 -6.22 2.20
N SER A 69 -11.04 -6.97 1.61
CA SER A 69 -12.32 -6.40 1.16
C SER A 69 -13.18 -6.06 2.37
N ALA A 70 -13.79 -4.87 2.40
CA ALA A 70 -14.73 -4.51 3.46
C ALA A 70 -16.00 -5.38 3.45
N ALA A 71 -16.31 -6.05 2.33
CA ALA A 71 -17.39 -7.03 2.27
C ALA A 71 -17.11 -8.32 3.07
N SER A 72 -15.84 -8.61 3.38
CA SER A 72 -15.45 -9.81 4.14
C SER A 72 -15.59 -9.66 5.65
N GLY A 73 -15.96 -8.47 6.13
CA GLY A 73 -16.15 -8.17 7.56
C GLY A 73 -15.54 -6.83 7.97
N PRO A 74 -15.37 -6.62 9.28
CA PRO A 74 -14.74 -5.41 9.82
C PRO A 74 -13.30 -5.24 9.31
N LEU A 75 -12.93 -3.98 9.08
CA LEU A 75 -11.56 -3.59 8.72
C LEU A 75 -10.74 -3.29 9.98
N PHE A 76 -9.41 -3.37 9.88
CA PHE A 76 -8.56 -2.99 11.00
C PHE A 76 -8.64 -1.48 11.29
N LEU A 77 -8.64 -0.65 10.24
CA LEU A 77 -8.76 0.80 10.36
C LEU A 77 -10.07 1.28 11.00
N GLU A 78 -11.12 0.46 11.01
CA GLU A 78 -12.40 0.82 11.66
C GLU A 78 -12.27 0.92 13.18
N ARG A 79 -11.20 0.40 13.78
CA ARG A 79 -10.86 0.62 15.20
C ARG A 79 -10.63 2.11 15.50
N TYR A 80 -10.20 2.90 14.52
CA TYR A 80 -9.95 4.34 14.69
C TYR A 80 -11.16 5.22 14.35
N LEU A 81 -12.23 4.62 13.83
CA LEU A 81 -13.41 5.33 13.36
C LEU A 81 -14.57 5.10 14.33
N ASP A 82 -15.45 6.09 14.45
CA ASP A 82 -16.68 5.95 15.23
C ASP A 82 -17.82 5.33 14.39
N ASP A 83 -17.72 5.44 13.07
CA ASP A 83 -18.65 4.89 12.09
C ASP A 83 -17.93 3.93 11.12
N PRO A 84 -18.62 2.92 10.56
CA PRO A 84 -18.09 2.06 9.50
C PRO A 84 -17.55 2.84 8.30
N ILE A 85 -16.54 2.31 7.61
CA ILE A 85 -15.84 3.05 6.54
C ILE A 85 -16.80 3.50 5.42
N GLU A 86 -17.80 2.69 5.06
CA GLU A 86 -18.77 3.01 4.02
C GLU A 86 -19.66 4.21 4.38
N ALA A 87 -19.88 4.48 5.66
CA ALA A 87 -20.63 5.66 6.09
C ALA A 87 -19.85 6.95 5.77
N TRP A 88 -18.54 6.93 5.99
CA TRP A 88 -17.65 8.03 5.61
C TRP A 88 -17.66 8.27 4.09
N VAL A 89 -17.53 7.19 3.31
CA VAL A 89 -17.55 7.30 1.84
C VAL A 89 -18.93 7.77 1.33
N ALA A 90 -20.01 7.25 1.91
CA ALA A 90 -21.37 7.59 1.51
C ALA A 90 -21.69 9.06 1.77
N LYS A 91 -21.26 9.58 2.93
CA LYS A 91 -21.39 11.01 3.27
C LYS A 91 -20.69 11.90 2.25
N ARG A 92 -19.47 11.53 1.85
CA ARG A 92 -18.70 12.25 0.83
C ARG A 92 -19.38 12.23 -0.54
N GLN A 93 -19.86 11.06 -0.96
CA GLN A 93 -20.47 10.90 -2.29
C GLN A 93 -21.93 11.36 -2.35
N ALA A 94 -22.50 11.80 -1.23
CA ALA A 94 -23.93 12.12 -1.09
C ALA A 94 -24.85 11.00 -1.64
N ARG A 95 -24.39 9.74 -1.55
CA ARG A 95 -25.12 8.55 -2.00
C ARG A 95 -24.66 7.31 -1.23
N PRO A 96 -25.49 6.28 -1.09
CA PRO A 96 -25.08 5.02 -0.50
C PRO A 96 -23.89 4.39 -1.24
N VAL A 97 -22.96 3.80 -0.49
CA VAL A 97 -21.79 3.10 -1.01
C VAL A 97 -21.79 1.69 -0.43
N SER A 98 -21.59 0.69 -1.30
CA SER A 98 -21.51 -0.70 -0.86
C SER A 98 -20.12 -1.02 -0.33
N ARG A 99 -20.03 -1.76 0.79
CA ARG A 99 -18.77 -2.30 1.30
C ARG A 99 -18.00 -3.15 0.28
N GLN A 100 -18.69 -3.73 -0.71
CA GLN A 100 -18.04 -4.46 -1.81
C GLN A 100 -17.13 -3.57 -2.66
N GLN A 101 -17.35 -2.26 -2.65
CA GLN A 101 -16.58 -1.29 -3.42
C GLN A 101 -15.37 -0.75 -2.66
N ILE A 102 -15.17 -1.19 -1.41
CA ILE A 102 -14.13 -0.65 -0.50
C ILE A 102 -13.13 -1.75 -0.15
N VAL A 103 -11.85 -1.43 -0.29
CA VAL A 103 -10.73 -2.28 0.12
C VAL A 103 -9.86 -1.57 1.16
N GLU A 104 -9.49 -2.30 2.21
CA GLU A 104 -8.43 -1.91 3.11
C GLU A 104 -7.08 -2.34 2.54
N VAL A 105 -6.13 -1.41 2.51
CA VAL A 105 -4.72 -1.64 2.23
C VAL A 105 -3.93 -1.50 3.54
N GLY A 106 -3.03 -2.44 3.78
CA GLY A 106 -2.15 -2.44 4.95
C GLY A 106 -0.94 -3.31 4.70
N ASN A 107 -0.17 -3.61 5.75
CA ASN A 107 1.05 -4.43 5.66
C ASN A 107 1.99 -3.98 4.51
N LEU A 108 2.07 -2.67 4.25
CA LEU A 108 2.81 -2.09 3.13
C LEU A 108 4.29 -2.00 3.50
N ALA A 109 5.14 -2.68 2.72
CA ALA A 109 6.58 -2.76 2.94
C ALA A 109 7.32 -2.70 1.61
N GLY A 110 8.46 -2.00 1.56
CA GLY A 110 9.33 -1.91 0.37
C GLY A 110 10.78 -2.17 0.72
N ALA A 111 11.53 -2.80 -0.18
CA ALA A 111 12.94 -3.14 -0.02
C ALA A 111 13.84 -1.92 -0.22
N THR A 112 13.46 -1.01 -1.12
CA THR A 112 14.26 0.17 -1.49
C THR A 112 13.42 1.44 -1.57
N PRO A 113 14.06 2.62 -1.46
CA PRO A 113 13.47 3.88 -1.86
C PRO A 113 13.00 3.83 -3.32
N GLY A 114 11.69 3.70 -3.53
CA GLY A 114 11.09 3.61 -4.86
C GLY A 114 10.30 2.33 -5.12
N ALA A 115 10.47 1.26 -4.33
CA ALA A 115 9.71 0.03 -4.57
C ALA A 115 8.18 0.23 -4.48
N LEU A 116 7.73 1.11 -3.57
CA LEU A 116 6.32 1.48 -3.48
C LEU A 116 5.83 2.30 -4.70
N ARG A 117 6.71 3.08 -5.35
CA ARG A 117 6.36 3.81 -6.59
C ARG A 117 5.98 2.85 -7.70
N GLU A 118 6.67 1.73 -7.79
CA GLU A 118 6.38 0.69 -8.79
C GLU A 118 5.13 -0.11 -8.40
N LEU A 119 4.99 -0.45 -7.12
CA LEU A 119 3.86 -1.24 -6.60
C LEU A 119 2.51 -0.55 -6.81
N ILE A 120 2.42 0.74 -6.48
CA ILE A 120 1.15 1.43 -6.33
C ILE A 120 0.34 1.52 -7.63
N PRO A 121 0.91 1.87 -8.79
CA PRO A 121 0.17 1.84 -10.06
C PRO A 121 -0.37 0.47 -10.43
N MET A 122 0.44 -0.58 -10.25
CA MET A 122 0.01 -1.96 -10.51
C MET A 122 -1.10 -2.39 -9.55
N LEU A 123 -1.01 -1.99 -8.28
CA LEU A 123 -2.05 -2.24 -7.29
C LEU A 123 -3.35 -1.50 -7.65
N CYS A 124 -3.29 -0.22 -8.00
CA CYS A 124 -4.47 0.56 -8.40
C CYS A 124 -5.15 -0.05 -9.64
N GLU A 125 -4.39 -0.48 -10.64
CA GLU A 125 -4.92 -1.18 -11.81
C GLU A 125 -5.59 -2.50 -11.41
N ARG A 126 -4.91 -3.30 -10.59
CA ARG A 126 -5.45 -4.59 -10.10
C ARG A 126 -6.77 -4.39 -9.34
N LEU A 127 -6.81 -3.44 -8.41
CA LEU A 127 -8.01 -3.14 -7.62
C LEU A 127 -9.16 -2.64 -8.49
N GLN A 128 -8.86 -1.83 -9.52
CA GLN A 128 -9.85 -1.36 -10.47
C GLN A 128 -10.45 -2.52 -11.28
N VAL A 129 -9.62 -3.47 -11.74
CA VAL A 129 -10.08 -4.69 -12.43
C VAL A 129 -10.94 -5.57 -11.51
N GLU A 130 -10.61 -5.62 -10.23
CA GLU A 130 -11.40 -6.34 -9.22
C GLU A 130 -12.69 -5.61 -8.81
N GLY A 131 -12.97 -4.42 -9.37
CA GLY A 131 -14.22 -3.69 -9.17
C GLY A 131 -14.26 -2.80 -7.93
N PHE A 132 -13.14 -2.64 -7.21
CA PHE A 132 -13.06 -1.70 -6.10
C PHE A 132 -13.07 -0.26 -6.62
N GLN A 133 -13.77 0.61 -5.89
CA GLN A 133 -13.84 2.04 -6.16
C GLN A 133 -13.04 2.85 -5.13
N TRP A 134 -12.92 2.33 -3.91
CA TRP A 134 -12.33 3.03 -2.78
C TRP A 134 -11.25 2.21 -2.13
N VAL A 135 -10.13 2.85 -1.84
CA VAL A 135 -9.06 2.32 -1.01
C VAL A 135 -9.04 3.09 0.30
N ALA A 136 -8.97 2.37 1.41
CA ALA A 136 -8.78 2.94 2.74
C ALA A 136 -7.55 2.32 3.39
N PHE A 137 -6.77 3.09 4.13
CA PHE A 137 -5.58 2.58 4.83
C PHE A 137 -5.20 3.48 5.99
N THR A 138 -4.33 2.96 6.86
CA THR A 138 -3.72 3.73 7.96
C THR A 138 -2.24 3.94 7.68
N GLY A 139 -1.75 5.17 7.79
CA GLY A 139 -0.33 5.46 7.55
C GLY A 139 0.11 6.85 8.04
N ALA A 140 1.41 7.09 8.02
CA ALA A 140 1.99 8.38 8.40
C ALA A 140 1.76 9.45 7.32
N ALA A 141 1.77 10.74 7.70
CA ALA A 141 1.62 11.87 6.78
C ALA A 141 2.62 11.89 5.60
N ARG A 142 3.81 11.31 5.79
CA ARG A 142 4.82 11.17 4.72
C ARG A 142 4.36 10.26 3.58
N LEU A 143 3.59 9.22 3.90
CA LEU A 143 2.96 8.34 2.91
C LEU A 143 1.91 9.12 2.09
N CYS A 144 1.13 10.00 2.74
CA CYS A 144 0.20 10.91 2.03
C CYS A 144 0.92 11.76 0.99
N ASN A 145 2.03 12.39 1.39
CA ASN A 145 2.75 13.32 0.53
C ASN A 145 3.26 12.62 -0.73
N GLY A 146 3.69 11.37 -0.62
CA GLY A 146 4.05 10.57 -1.79
C GLY A 146 2.87 10.27 -2.70
N PHE A 147 1.74 9.85 -2.12
CA PHE A 147 0.54 9.57 -2.90
C PHE A 147 -0.05 10.81 -3.59
N SER A 148 -0.11 11.95 -2.91
CA SER A 148 -0.55 13.21 -3.51
C SER A 148 0.35 13.61 -4.69
N ARG A 149 1.67 13.39 -4.58
CA ARG A 149 2.63 13.66 -5.66
C ARG A 149 2.47 12.73 -6.87
N LEU A 150 1.97 11.53 -6.66
CA LEU A 150 1.55 10.60 -7.71
C LEU A 150 0.22 10.96 -8.38
N GLY A 151 -0.40 12.08 -7.98
CA GLY A 151 -1.74 12.43 -8.45
C GLY A 151 -2.81 11.51 -7.87
N LEU A 152 -2.57 10.84 -6.74
CA LEU A 152 -3.61 10.12 -6.00
C LEU A 152 -4.18 11.05 -4.92
N PRO A 153 -5.32 11.73 -5.14
CA PRO A 153 -5.91 12.56 -4.11
C PRO A 153 -6.41 11.68 -2.97
N LEU A 154 -5.68 11.70 -1.87
CA LEU A 154 -6.07 11.06 -0.62
C LEU A 154 -6.66 12.09 0.33
N GLU A 155 -7.71 11.68 1.00
CA GLU A 155 -8.34 12.43 2.06
C GLU A 155 -7.98 11.79 3.41
N ILE A 156 -7.57 12.61 4.37
CA ILE A 156 -7.43 12.19 5.76
C ILE A 156 -8.82 12.25 6.39
N ILE A 157 -9.33 11.12 6.89
CA ILE A 157 -10.69 11.05 7.46
C ILE A 157 -10.68 11.06 9.00
N ALA A 158 -9.63 10.52 9.62
CA ALA A 158 -9.49 10.50 11.08
C ALA A 158 -8.02 10.28 11.50
N PRO A 159 -7.58 10.78 12.66
CA PRO A 159 -6.33 10.33 13.27
C PRO A 159 -6.43 8.86 13.68
N ALA A 160 -5.30 8.15 13.71
CA ALA A 160 -5.20 6.77 14.19
C ALA A 160 -4.36 6.70 15.48
N PRO A 161 -4.89 7.19 16.62
CA PRO A 161 -4.17 7.17 17.89
C PRO A 161 -4.01 5.74 18.43
N ILE A 162 -2.86 5.45 19.04
CA ILE A 162 -2.54 4.11 19.58
C ILE A 162 -3.52 3.68 20.69
N GLU A 163 -4.15 4.64 21.36
CA GLU A 163 -5.12 4.46 22.43
C GLU A 163 -6.38 3.72 21.96
N ARG A 164 -6.69 3.76 20.66
CA ARG A 164 -7.80 2.99 20.05
C ARG A 164 -7.48 1.50 19.93
N LEU A 165 -6.23 1.09 20.10
CA LEU A 165 -5.84 -0.33 20.17
C LEU A 165 -5.95 -0.88 21.60
N ALA A 166 -6.16 -2.19 21.70
CA ALA A 166 -6.16 -2.87 23.00
C ALA A 166 -4.78 -2.78 23.66
N GLU A 167 -4.74 -2.62 24.99
CA GLU A 167 -3.49 -2.39 25.74
C GLU A 167 -2.40 -3.41 25.42
N HIS A 168 -2.75 -4.70 25.34
CA HIS A 168 -1.82 -5.80 25.07
C HIS A 168 -1.23 -5.78 23.65
N GLU A 169 -1.83 -5.05 22.71
CA GLU A 169 -1.35 -4.91 21.34
C GLU A 169 -0.33 -3.77 21.19
N ARG A 170 -0.43 -2.73 22.03
CA ARG A 170 0.25 -1.44 21.81
C ARG A 170 1.77 -1.58 21.75
N ALA A 171 2.36 -2.31 22.70
CA ALA A 171 3.81 -2.51 22.76
C ALA A 171 4.38 -3.18 21.50
N ALA A 172 3.59 -4.03 20.82
CA ALA A 172 4.03 -4.73 19.62
C ALA A 172 4.23 -3.80 18.41
N TRP A 173 3.68 -2.57 18.44
CA TRP A 173 3.82 -1.60 17.35
C TRP A 173 5.11 -0.77 17.42
N GLY A 174 5.91 -0.92 18.48
CA GLY A 174 7.15 -0.15 18.67
C GLY A 174 6.91 1.35 18.49
N ARG A 175 7.70 1.98 17.62
CA ARG A 175 7.64 3.41 17.28
C ARG A 175 6.72 3.76 16.12
N TYR A 176 5.88 2.83 15.65
CA TYR A 176 5.01 3.11 14.50
C TYR A 176 4.09 4.32 14.75
N TYR A 177 3.51 4.40 15.95
CA TYR A 177 2.60 5.48 16.31
C TYR A 177 3.28 6.81 16.64
N ASP A 178 4.61 6.84 16.84
CA ASP A 178 5.38 8.09 16.97
C ASP A 178 5.25 8.97 15.71
N SER A 179 4.88 8.36 14.59
CA SER A 179 4.63 9.05 13.31
C SER A 179 3.26 9.74 13.21
N ALA A 180 2.41 9.62 14.25
CA ALA A 180 1.03 10.10 14.28
C ALA A 180 0.24 9.69 13.03
N PRO A 181 0.01 8.38 12.82
CA PRO A 181 -0.67 7.91 11.63
C PRO A 181 -2.13 8.37 11.60
N SER A 182 -2.70 8.39 10.40
CA SER A 182 -4.10 8.73 10.15
C SER A 182 -4.75 7.69 9.24
N VAL A 183 -6.06 7.55 9.37
CA VAL A 183 -6.89 6.83 8.40
C VAL A 183 -7.11 7.72 7.19
N MET A 184 -6.93 7.14 6.02
CA MET A 184 -6.99 7.83 4.73
C MET A 184 -7.93 7.09 3.78
N LEU A 185 -8.55 7.86 2.89
CA LEU A 185 -9.46 7.38 1.86
C LEU A 185 -9.05 7.92 0.49
N GLY A 186 -8.99 7.04 -0.51
CA GLY A 186 -8.67 7.36 -1.90
C GLY A 186 -9.70 6.81 -2.88
N ASP A 187 -9.97 7.57 -3.94
CA ASP A 187 -10.73 7.09 -5.11
C ASP A 187 -9.79 6.39 -6.08
N ILE A 188 -10.01 5.08 -6.28
CA ILE A 188 -9.17 4.23 -7.13
C ILE A 188 -9.31 4.63 -8.61
N GLY A 189 -10.52 4.93 -9.07
CA GLY A 189 -10.77 5.25 -10.48
C GLY A 189 -10.12 6.56 -10.91
N ASN A 190 -10.18 7.58 -10.06
CA ASN A 190 -9.46 8.84 -10.26
C ASN A 190 -7.95 8.60 -10.21
N GLY A 191 -7.51 7.81 -9.24
CA GLY A 191 -6.12 7.50 -9.02
C GLY A 191 -5.43 6.80 -10.20
N SER A 192 -6.03 5.73 -10.71
CA SER A 192 -5.52 4.99 -11.87
C SER A 192 -5.44 5.86 -13.13
N ARG A 193 -6.35 6.84 -13.29
CA ARG A 193 -6.32 7.77 -14.43
C ARG A 193 -5.11 8.71 -14.33
N LEU A 194 -4.87 9.28 -13.17
CA LEU A 194 -3.79 10.26 -12.95
C LEU A 194 -2.40 9.61 -13.04
N LEU A 195 -2.25 8.39 -12.53
CA LEU A 195 -1.01 7.61 -12.65
C LEU A 195 -0.63 7.30 -14.10
N ARG A 196 -1.62 6.96 -14.95
CA ARG A 196 -1.39 6.72 -16.38
C ARG A 196 -0.90 7.97 -17.12
N HIS A 197 -1.28 9.16 -16.68
CA HIS A 197 -0.81 10.42 -17.29
C HIS A 197 0.63 10.78 -16.87
N GLN A 198 1.02 10.50 -15.62
CA GLN A 198 2.35 10.87 -15.10
C GLN A 198 3.48 9.96 -15.59
N GLN A 199 3.20 8.70 -15.98
CA GLN A 199 4.22 7.83 -16.58
C GLN A 199 4.79 8.37 -17.91
N CYS A 200 4.15 9.39 -18.51
CA CYS A 200 4.63 10.09 -19.71
C CYS A 200 5.53 11.31 -19.42
N GLU A 201 5.50 11.86 -18.21
CA GLU A 201 6.23 13.09 -17.85
C GLU A 201 7.26 12.77 -16.77
N GLY A 202 8.48 12.44 -17.20
CA GLY A 202 9.58 12.01 -16.33
C GLY A 202 9.96 13.07 -15.28
N GLY A 203 9.48 12.90 -14.05
CA GLY A 203 9.91 13.63 -12.85
C GLY A 203 9.90 12.73 -11.62
N ASP A 204 10.77 12.99 -10.63
CA ASP A 204 10.88 12.22 -9.38
C ASP A 204 10.44 13.04 -8.15
N PRO A 205 9.13 13.07 -7.86
CA PRO A 205 8.63 13.66 -6.64
C PRO A 205 8.60 12.65 -5.46
N LEU A 206 9.10 11.41 -5.63
CA LEU A 206 8.93 10.32 -4.65
C LEU A 206 10.20 9.86 -3.92
N ALA A 207 11.36 10.48 -4.17
CA ALA A 207 12.56 10.26 -3.36
C ALA A 207 12.32 10.40 -1.83
N ALA A 208 11.26 11.11 -1.41
CA ALA A 208 10.86 11.25 -0.01
C ALA A 208 9.95 10.13 0.54
N LEU A 209 9.41 9.23 -0.31
CA LEU A 209 8.72 8.00 0.11
C LEU A 209 9.69 6.90 0.54
N ALA A 210 11.00 7.18 0.47
CA ALA A 210 12.11 6.32 0.87
C ALA A 210 11.95 5.63 2.22
N ARG A 211 11.03 6.11 3.08
CA ARG A 211 10.89 5.69 4.48
C ARG A 211 9.53 5.24 4.94
N VAL A 212 8.75 4.67 4.04
CA VAL A 212 7.63 3.82 4.45
C VAL A 212 8.13 2.39 4.32
N GLY A 213 8.91 1.95 5.33
CA GLY A 213 9.51 0.61 5.39
C GLY A 213 11.03 0.50 5.64
N ALA A 214 11.82 1.58 5.65
CA ALA A 214 13.22 1.65 6.17
C ALA A 214 13.64 3.13 6.34
N PRO A 215 14.75 3.51 7.01
CA PRO A 215 15.10 4.91 7.22
C PRO A 215 15.98 5.50 6.09
#